data_AF-A0A959FCU9-F1
#
_entry.id   AF-A0A959FCU9-F1
#
_cell.length_a   1.000
_cell.length_b   1.000
_cell.length_c   1.000
_cell.angle_alpha   90.00
_cell.angle_beta   90.00
_cell.angle_gamma   90.00
#
_symmetry.space_group_name_H-M   'P 1'
#
loop_
_entity.id
_entity.type
_entity.pdbx_description
1 polymer ?
#
loop_
_entity_poly.entity_id
_entity_poly.type
_entity_poly.pdbx_seq_one_letter_code
_entity_poly.pdbx_strand_id
1 'polypeptide(L)'
;MPTGPIGPSAPSPAEAKDGKSKAEWCSLDILKYTENRLGQLDAETVLQFLTTFHKPCKSNTEYSEWANELLFGIIQRQPVLLIQVLAEHPDLEEDYILMELATPVHDNVDLDLILKKLKALDVPNDKNWKQRLIFSIENAMGKFG
;
A
#
# COMPACT_ATOMS: atom_id res chain seq x y z
N MET A 1 41.23 47.18 -19.89
CA MET A 1 40.52 45.91 -20.12
C MET A 1 40.27 45.25 -18.78
N PRO A 2 39.03 45.26 -18.29
CA PRO A 2 38.63 44.31 -17.26
C PRO A 2 37.25 43.70 -17.59
N THR A 3 37.20 42.39 -17.77
CA THR A 3 35.98 41.63 -17.49
C THR A 3 36.40 40.35 -16.79
N GLY A 4 36.25 40.35 -15.46
CA GLY A 4 36.24 39.14 -14.64
C GLY A 4 34.93 38.36 -14.85
N PRO A 5 34.58 37.47 -13.92
CA PRO A 5 34.88 36.06 -14.03
C PRO A 5 33.70 35.24 -14.55
N ILE A 6 34.02 34.04 -15.02
CA ILE A 6 33.11 32.96 -15.41
C ILE A 6 32.28 32.61 -14.17
N GLY A 7 31.02 33.04 -14.16
CA GLY A 7 30.04 32.61 -13.16
C GLY A 7 29.70 31.13 -13.35
N PRO A 8 29.30 30.42 -12.28
CA PRO A 8 28.88 29.04 -12.41
C PRO A 8 27.60 28.99 -13.24
N SER A 9 27.63 28.26 -14.36
CA SER A 9 26.44 27.86 -15.09
C SER A 9 25.50 27.16 -14.12
N ALA A 10 24.37 27.82 -13.82
CA ALA A 10 23.27 27.20 -13.11
C ALA A 10 22.82 25.95 -13.88
N PRO A 11 22.62 24.79 -13.23
CA PRO A 11 21.93 23.69 -13.88
C PRO A 11 20.47 24.08 -14.13
N SER A 12 20.01 23.83 -15.36
CA SER A 12 18.61 23.98 -15.77
C SER A 12 17.68 23.13 -14.90
N PRO A 13 16.49 23.63 -14.54
CA PRO A 13 15.49 22.88 -13.78
C PRO A 13 14.71 21.96 -14.73
N ALA A 14 15.29 20.80 -15.02
CA ALA A 14 14.58 19.72 -15.70
C ALA A 14 15.09 18.40 -15.14
N GLU A 15 14.55 18.00 -13.99
CA GLU A 15 14.36 16.62 -13.54
C GLU A 15 13.82 16.61 -12.10
N ALA A 16 12.56 17.00 -11.93
CA ALA A 16 11.75 16.43 -10.87
C ALA A 16 11.26 15.05 -11.37
N LYS A 17 12.18 14.08 -11.41
CA LYS A 17 11.81 12.67 -11.52
C LYS A 17 11.54 12.21 -10.10
N ASP A 18 10.27 12.01 -9.81
CA ASP A 18 9.76 11.38 -8.60
C ASP A 18 10.57 10.12 -8.31
N GLY A 19 11.44 10.25 -7.30
CA GLY A 19 12.51 9.31 -7.01
C GLY A 19 12.24 8.57 -5.73
N LYS A 20 11.08 7.93 -5.58
CA LYS A 20 10.99 6.81 -4.65
C LYS A 20 11.89 5.71 -5.19
N SER A 21 13.00 5.50 -4.49
CA SER A 21 14.01 4.51 -4.86
C SER A 21 13.39 3.12 -4.86
N LYS A 22 13.73 2.28 -5.86
CA LYS A 22 13.48 0.82 -5.82
C LYS A 22 14.00 0.14 -4.54
N ALA A 23 14.81 0.84 -3.73
CA ALA A 23 15.36 0.36 -2.47
C ALA A 23 14.29 -0.01 -1.43
N GLU A 24 13.07 0.53 -1.52
CA GLU A 24 12.01 0.24 -0.55
C GLU A 24 11.08 -0.90 -0.99
N TRP A 25 11.20 -1.35 -2.24
CA TRP A 25 10.39 -2.44 -2.76
C TRP A 25 10.72 -3.74 -2.02
N CYS A 26 9.69 -4.50 -1.71
CA CYS A 26 9.85 -5.80 -1.05
C CYS A 26 10.59 -5.72 0.30
N SER A 27 10.57 -4.56 0.97
CA SER A 27 11.35 -4.31 2.19
C SER A 27 10.78 -5.02 3.42
N LEU A 28 11.47 -6.05 3.88
CA LEU A 28 11.13 -6.77 5.12
C LEU A 28 11.26 -5.87 6.37
N ASP A 29 12.15 -4.89 6.34
CA ASP A 29 12.30 -3.94 7.45
C ASP A 29 11.06 -3.07 7.61
N ILE A 30 10.44 -2.66 6.50
CA ILE A 30 9.16 -1.92 6.53
C ILE A 30 8.01 -2.82 7.01
N LEU A 31 7.97 -4.09 6.59
CA LEU A 31 6.98 -5.05 7.11
C LEU A 31 7.10 -5.19 8.62
N LYS A 32 8.31 -5.46 9.11
CA LYS A 32 8.60 -5.59 10.54
C LYS A 32 8.27 -4.32 11.32
N TYR A 33 8.64 -3.15 10.79
CA TYR A 33 8.32 -1.88 11.43
C TYR A 33 6.80 -1.67 11.56
N THR A 34 6.06 -1.97 10.50
CA THR A 34 4.61 -1.85 10.43
C THR A 34 3.91 -2.83 11.37
N GLU A 35 4.33 -4.09 11.39
CA GLU A 35 3.77 -5.13 12.27
C GLU A 35 3.92 -4.76 13.75
N ASN A 36 5.09 -4.27 14.16
CA ASN A 36 5.34 -3.83 15.54
C ASN A 36 4.44 -2.66 15.97
N ARG A 37 3.78 -1.99 15.02
CA ARG A 37 2.90 -0.84 15.23
C ARG A 37 1.45 -1.11 14.83
N LEU A 38 1.08 -2.35 14.52
CA LEU A 38 -0.25 -2.69 14.00
C LEU A 38 -1.42 -2.20 14.90
N GLY A 39 -1.19 -2.08 16.21
CA GLY A 39 -2.15 -1.52 17.17
C GLY A 39 -2.31 0.01 17.13
N GLN A 40 -1.33 0.74 16.59
CA GLN A 40 -1.30 2.20 16.54
C GLN A 40 -0.52 2.69 15.30
N LEU A 41 -1.00 2.31 14.12
CA LEU A 41 -0.53 2.84 12.85
C LEU A 41 -0.96 4.29 12.64
N ASP A 42 -0.10 5.03 11.96
CA ASP A 42 -0.38 6.34 11.38
C ASP A 42 -0.39 6.25 9.84
N ALA A 43 -0.85 7.32 9.19
CA ALA A 43 -0.97 7.36 7.73
C ALA A 43 0.37 7.17 7.02
N GLU A 44 1.46 7.71 7.59
CA GLU A 44 2.81 7.59 7.04
C GLU A 44 3.29 6.14 7.07
N THR A 45 3.10 5.42 8.18
CA THR A 45 3.47 4.01 8.29
C THR A 45 2.68 3.15 7.32
N VAL A 46 1.37 3.38 7.20
CA VAL A 46 0.52 2.66 6.23
C VAL A 46 0.97 2.97 4.79
N LEU A 47 1.28 4.23 4.49
CA LEU A 47 1.80 4.61 3.17
C LEU A 47 3.13 3.92 2.87
N GLN A 48 4.10 3.97 3.79
CA GLN A 48 5.40 3.31 3.63
C GLN A 48 5.23 1.81 3.38
N PHE A 49 4.36 1.15 4.15
CA PHE A 49 3.99 -0.24 3.89
C PHE A 49 3.39 -0.45 2.50
N LEU A 50 2.41 0.34 2.09
CA LEU A 50 1.80 0.18 0.76
C LEU A 50 2.77 0.46 -0.38
N THR A 51 3.80 1.28 -0.16
CA THR A 51 4.84 1.53 -1.17
C THR A 51 5.81 0.37 -1.36
N THR A 52 5.76 -0.68 -0.53
CA THR A 52 6.57 -1.88 -0.76
C THR A 52 5.94 -2.82 -1.80
N PHE A 53 4.65 -2.65 -2.10
CA PHE A 53 3.87 -3.47 -3.03
C PHE A 53 4.23 -3.17 -4.47
N HIS A 54 5.07 -4.01 -5.08
CA HIS A 54 5.36 -3.94 -6.50
C HIS A 54 5.34 -5.33 -7.13
N LYS A 55 4.88 -5.42 -8.38
CA LYS A 55 4.77 -6.69 -9.13
C LYS A 55 6.04 -7.55 -9.12
N PRO A 56 7.26 -6.99 -9.22
CA PRO A 56 8.50 -7.78 -9.12
C PRO A 56 8.71 -8.47 -7.76
N CYS A 57 8.04 -8.02 -6.69
CA CYS A 57 8.15 -8.63 -5.36
C CYS A 57 7.45 -10.00 -5.27
N LYS A 58 6.58 -10.34 -6.22
CA LYS A 58 5.86 -11.62 -6.24
C LYS A 58 6.78 -12.85 -6.23
N SER A 59 8.02 -12.72 -6.72
CA SER A 59 9.00 -13.82 -6.70
C SER A 59 9.71 -13.97 -5.35
N ASN A 60 9.58 -13.01 -4.43
CA ASN A 60 10.09 -13.09 -3.07
C ASN A 60 9.00 -13.69 -2.18
N THR A 61 9.02 -15.03 -2.03
CA THR A 61 8.02 -15.78 -1.27
C THR A 61 7.85 -15.25 0.16
N GLU A 62 8.93 -15.07 0.91
CA GLU A 62 8.87 -14.60 2.30
C GLU A 62 8.22 -13.22 2.41
N TYR A 63 8.63 -12.29 1.54
CA TYR A 63 8.01 -10.97 1.51
C TYR A 63 6.52 -11.06 1.14
N SER A 64 6.19 -11.81 0.09
CA SER A 64 4.80 -11.92 -0.39
C SER A 64 3.87 -12.49 0.67
N GLU A 65 4.26 -13.57 1.35
CA GLU A 65 3.46 -14.17 2.41
C GLU A 65 3.26 -13.19 3.58
N TRP A 66 4.35 -12.59 4.07
CA TRP A 66 4.28 -11.67 5.21
C TRP A 66 3.55 -10.36 4.87
N ALA A 67 3.79 -9.78 3.71
CA ALA A 67 3.09 -8.57 3.27
C ALA A 67 1.59 -8.81 3.11
N ASN A 68 1.19 -9.99 2.60
CA ASN A 68 -0.21 -10.38 2.48
C ASN A 68 -0.88 -10.48 3.85
N GLU A 69 -0.30 -11.25 4.79
CA GLU A 69 -0.81 -11.37 6.16
C GLU A 69 -0.94 -10.01 6.83
N LEU A 70 0.08 -9.17 6.70
CA LEU A 70 0.10 -7.85 7.31
C LEU A 70 -0.96 -6.92 6.70
N LEU A 71 -1.19 -6.99 5.39
CA LEU A 71 -2.25 -6.23 4.72
C LEU A 71 -3.63 -6.58 5.28
N PHE A 72 -3.93 -7.88 5.48
CA PHE A 72 -5.16 -8.30 6.13
C PHE A 72 -5.23 -7.85 7.60
N GLY A 73 -4.10 -7.89 8.32
CA GLY A 73 -3.99 -7.37 9.68
C GLY A 73 -4.34 -5.88 9.79
N ILE A 74 -3.87 -5.07 8.83
CA ILE A 74 -4.18 -3.63 8.75
C ILE A 74 -5.68 -3.44 8.50
N ILE A 75 -6.27 -4.16 7.55
CA ILE A 75 -7.72 -4.07 7.27
C ILE A 75 -8.55 -4.45 8.50
N GLN A 76 -8.15 -5.48 9.23
CA GLN A 76 -8.89 -5.91 10.41
C GLN A 76 -8.87 -4.86 11.53
N ARG A 77 -7.78 -4.12 11.69
CA ARG A 77 -7.61 -3.18 12.81
C ARG A 77 -7.96 -1.75 12.46
N GLN A 78 -7.53 -1.28 11.30
CA GLN A 78 -7.60 0.14 10.91
C GLN A 78 -8.07 0.33 9.46
N PRO A 79 -9.25 -0.22 9.08
CA PRO A 79 -9.68 -0.19 7.69
C PRO A 79 -9.98 1.23 7.17
N VAL A 80 -10.41 2.15 8.03
CA VAL A 80 -10.63 3.56 7.67
C VAL A 80 -9.32 4.22 7.25
N LEU A 81 -8.26 4.01 8.03
CA LEU A 81 -6.94 4.58 7.74
C LEU A 81 -6.38 4.04 6.42
N LEU A 82 -6.51 2.73 6.19
CA LEU A 82 -6.11 2.12 4.92
C LEU A 82 -6.85 2.75 3.73
N ILE A 83 -8.17 2.86 3.80
CA ILE A 83 -8.99 3.46 2.75
C ILE A 83 -8.57 4.90 2.49
N GLN A 84 -8.32 5.67 3.54
CA GLN A 84 -7.88 7.06 3.43
C GLN A 84 -6.53 7.16 2.69
N VAL A 85 -5.52 6.38 3.10
CA VAL A 85 -4.20 6.41 2.46
C VAL A 85 -4.29 5.99 0.99
N LEU A 86 -5.04 4.93 0.68
CA LEU A 86 -5.27 4.51 -0.70
C LEU A 86 -5.98 5.59 -1.53
N ALA A 87 -6.94 6.31 -0.93
CA ALA A 87 -7.64 7.41 -1.60
C ALA A 87 -6.72 8.63 -1.85
N GLU A 88 -5.79 8.92 -0.96
CA GLU A 88 -4.88 10.06 -1.06
C GLU A 88 -3.70 9.79 -2.01
N HIS A 89 -3.32 8.52 -2.22
CA HIS A 89 -2.11 8.12 -2.97
C HIS A 89 -2.42 7.27 -4.22
N PRO A 90 -2.82 7.88 -5.34
CA PRO A 90 -3.14 7.17 -6.59
C PRO A 90 -1.90 6.60 -7.31
N ASP A 91 -0.69 6.92 -6.85
CA ASP A 91 0.60 6.43 -7.36
C ASP A 91 0.95 5.01 -6.90
N LEU A 92 0.21 4.47 -5.93
CA LEU A 92 0.38 3.10 -5.45
C LEU A 92 0.00 2.07 -6.53
N GLU A 93 0.63 0.88 -6.46
CA GLU A 93 0.31 -0.27 -7.33
C GLU A 93 -1.01 -0.93 -6.92
N GLU A 94 -2.09 -0.19 -7.10
CA GLU A 94 -3.44 -0.54 -6.69
C GLU A 94 -3.88 -1.93 -7.18
N ASP A 95 -3.64 -2.25 -8.45
CA ASP A 95 -4.00 -3.55 -9.01
C ASP A 95 -3.29 -4.70 -8.28
N TYR A 96 -2.04 -4.49 -7.87
CA TYR A 96 -1.28 -5.49 -7.14
C TYR A 96 -1.80 -5.63 -5.70
N ILE A 97 -2.11 -4.52 -5.02
CA ILE A 97 -2.72 -4.54 -3.68
C ILE A 97 -4.08 -5.26 -3.70
N LEU A 98 -4.93 -4.95 -4.68
CA LEU A 98 -6.25 -5.59 -4.81
C LEU A 98 -6.16 -7.07 -5.18
N MET A 99 -5.13 -7.46 -5.96
CA MET A 99 -4.82 -8.86 -6.26
C MET A 99 -4.43 -9.62 -4.98
N GLU A 100 -3.53 -9.07 -4.17
CA GLU A 100 -3.12 -9.67 -2.89
C GLU A 100 -4.32 -9.90 -1.96
N LEU A 101 -5.27 -8.96 -1.91
CA LEU A 101 -6.51 -9.11 -1.16
C LEU A 101 -7.48 -10.16 -1.71
N ALA A 102 -7.41 -10.44 -3.01
CA ALA A 102 -8.19 -11.49 -3.65
C ALA A 102 -7.56 -12.88 -3.46
N THR A 103 -6.32 -12.96 -2.96
CA THR A 103 -5.58 -14.20 -2.75
C THR A 103 -4.97 -14.25 -1.33
N PRO A 104 -5.79 -14.47 -0.28
CA PRO A 104 -5.29 -14.68 1.07
C PRO A 104 -4.32 -15.87 1.11
N VAL A 105 -3.13 -15.66 1.67
CA VAL A 105 -2.11 -16.71 1.77
C VAL A 105 -2.45 -17.72 2.87
N HIS A 106 -3.14 -17.30 3.93
CA HIS A 106 -3.44 -18.13 5.10
C HIS A 106 -4.93 -18.23 5.41
N ASP A 107 -5.38 -19.44 5.74
CA ASP A 107 -6.76 -19.76 6.14
C ASP A 107 -7.20 -19.08 7.44
N ASN A 108 -6.25 -18.59 8.24
CA ASN A 108 -6.53 -17.92 9.52
C ASN A 108 -7.06 -16.48 9.37
N VAL A 109 -7.14 -15.96 8.15
CA VAL A 109 -7.73 -14.66 7.88
C VAL A 109 -9.26 -14.77 7.95
N ASP A 110 -9.86 -14.12 8.95
CA ASP A 110 -11.33 -14.02 9.07
C ASP A 110 -11.90 -13.02 8.04
N LEU A 111 -12.12 -13.50 6.81
CA LEU A 111 -12.66 -12.72 5.69
C LEU A 111 -14.09 -12.24 5.95
N ASP A 112 -14.91 -13.02 6.67
CA ASP A 112 -16.27 -12.63 7.04
C ASP A 112 -16.28 -11.44 7.99
N LEU A 113 -15.40 -11.44 9.00
CA LEU A 113 -15.24 -10.32 9.91
C LEU A 113 -14.75 -9.07 9.17
N ILE A 114 -13.76 -9.22 8.28
CA ILE A 114 -13.26 -8.13 7.44
C ILE A 114 -14.39 -7.54 6.59
N LEU A 115 -15.14 -8.40 5.89
CA LEU A 115 -16.22 -7.98 5.01
C LEU A 115 -17.32 -7.24 5.80
N LYS A 116 -17.71 -7.75 6.97
CA LYS A 116 -18.68 -7.10 7.86
C LYS A 116 -18.18 -5.73 8.30
N LYS A 117 -16.92 -5.62 8.72
CA LYS A 117 -16.29 -4.35 9.11
C LYS A 117 -16.33 -3.35 7.95
N LEU A 118 -15.81 -3.73 6.79
CA LEU A 118 -15.78 -2.88 5.60
C LEU A 118 -17.18 -2.39 5.21
N LYS A 119 -18.18 -3.27 5.18
CA LYS A 119 -19.56 -2.89 4.86
C LYS A 119 -20.15 -1.89 5.85
N ALA A 120 -19.85 -2.05 7.14
CA ALA A 120 -20.33 -1.19 8.22
C ALA A 120 -19.63 0.18 8.31
N LEU A 121 -18.51 0.40 7.60
CA LEU A 121 -17.81 1.69 7.62
C LEU A 121 -18.65 2.79 6.99
N ASP A 122 -18.76 3.92 7.68
CA ASP A 122 -19.25 5.17 7.12
C ASP A 122 -18.05 6.05 6.77
N VAL A 123 -17.55 5.90 5.54
CA VAL A 123 -16.41 6.65 5.01
C VAL A 123 -16.81 7.35 3.72
N PRO A 124 -16.25 8.53 3.42
CA PRO A 124 -16.48 9.21 2.15
C PRO A 124 -16.24 8.26 0.98
N ASN A 125 -17.17 8.22 0.03
CA ASN A 125 -17.11 7.30 -1.10
C ASN A 125 -16.14 7.76 -2.21
N ASP A 126 -15.17 8.60 -1.85
CA ASP A 126 -14.26 9.19 -2.82
C ASP A 126 -13.35 8.09 -3.38
N LYS A 127 -13.36 7.96 -4.72
CA LYS A 127 -12.63 6.94 -5.50
C LYS A 127 -13.07 5.48 -5.30
N ASN A 128 -14.19 5.22 -4.61
CA ASN A 128 -14.79 3.89 -4.42
C ASN A 128 -13.86 2.82 -3.80
N TRP A 129 -12.82 3.22 -3.06
CA TRP A 129 -11.87 2.27 -2.46
C TRP A 129 -12.52 1.24 -1.56
N LYS A 130 -13.49 1.66 -0.73
CA LYS A 130 -14.30 0.76 0.09
C LYS A 130 -14.92 -0.37 -0.76
N GLN A 131 -15.53 -0.06 -1.89
CA GLN A 131 -16.18 -1.03 -2.77
C GLN A 131 -15.15 -1.94 -3.44
N ARG A 132 -13.97 -1.42 -3.82
CA ARG A 132 -12.92 -2.24 -4.44
C ARG A 132 -12.36 -3.25 -3.45
N LEU A 133 -12.13 -2.83 -2.21
CA LEU A 133 -11.72 -3.73 -1.12
C LEU A 133 -12.81 -4.79 -0.86
N ILE A 134 -14.08 -4.39 -0.73
CA ILE A 134 -15.19 -5.34 -0.57
C ILE A 134 -15.22 -6.36 -1.69
N PHE A 135 -15.08 -5.91 -2.95
CA PHE A 135 -15.06 -6.78 -4.12
C PHE A 135 -13.89 -7.77 -4.08
N SER A 136 -12.66 -7.32 -3.77
CA SER A 136 -11.50 -8.21 -3.63
C SER A 136 -11.71 -9.27 -2.55
N ILE A 137 -12.26 -8.89 -1.39
CA ILE A 137 -12.56 -9.83 -0.30
C ILE A 137 -13.65 -10.83 -0.71
N GLU A 138 -14.71 -10.38 -1.39
CA GLU A 138 -15.76 -11.27 -1.88
C GLU A 138 -15.24 -12.26 -2.96
N ASN A 139 -14.31 -11.83 -3.81
CA ASN A 139 -13.60 -12.71 -4.75
C ASN A 139 -12.79 -13.77 -4.01
N ALA A 140 -12.02 -13.39 -2.99
CA ALA A 140 -11.27 -14.32 -2.14
C ALA A 140 -12.15 -15.39 -1.50
N MET A 141 -13.40 -15.04 -1.17
CA MET A 141 -14.40 -15.97 -0.61
C MET A 141 -15.10 -16.84 -1.67
N GLY A 142 -14.77 -16.72 -2.95
CA GLY A 142 -15.42 -17.45 -4.04
C GLY A 142 -16.85 -16.99 -4.33
N LYS A 143 -17.23 -15.75 -3.95
CA LYS A 143 -18.58 -15.21 -4.21
C LYS A 143 -18.75 -14.69 -5.63
N PHE A 144 -17.65 -14.55 -6.38
CA PHE A 144 -17.62 -14.24 -7.80
C PHE A 144 -16.66 -15.22 -8.48
N GLY A 145 -17.21 -16.32 -8.99
CA GLY A 145 -16.51 -17.36 -9.74
C GLY A 145 -17.40 -17.91 -10.84
#